data_AF-A0A6B0ZIJ8-F1
#
_entry.id   AF-A0A6B0ZIJ8-F1
#
_cell.length_a   1.000
_cell.length_b   1.000
_cell.length_c   1.000
_cell.angle_alpha   90.00
_cell.angle_beta   90.00
_cell.angle_gamma   90.00
#
_symmetry.space_group_name_H-M   'P 1'
#
loop_
_entity.id
_entity.type
_entity.pdbx_description
1 polymer ?
#
loop_
_entity_poly.entity_id
_entity_poly.type
_entity_poly.pdbx_seq_one_letter_code
_entity_poly.pdbx_strand_id
1 'polypeptide(L)' 'MATADQFTYSAVWSEADQEWVGLCDGFDEAMNWMAPDRQAALDGIRAVVGEFLELLDEQGLPHPTPTGARRRGHSPDP' A
#
# COMPACT_ATOMS: atom_id res chain seq x y z
N MET A 1 9.62 10.55 10.37
CA MET A 1 9.08 9.19 10.26
C MET A 1 7.97 9.23 9.24
N ALA A 2 7.96 8.30 8.30
CA ALA A 2 6.86 8.19 7.35
C ALA A 2 5.62 7.70 8.10
N THR A 3 4.43 8.14 7.69
CA THR A 3 3.17 7.59 8.21
C THR A 3 2.47 6.86 7.08
N ALA A 4 1.68 5.82 7.41
CA ALA A 4 0.92 5.05 6.42
C ALA A 4 0.13 5.97 5.46
N ASP A 5 -0.42 7.07 5.98
CA ASP A 5 -1.23 8.04 5.24
C ASP A 5 -0.48 8.77 4.10
N GLN A 6 0.85 8.72 4.09
CA GLN A 6 1.68 9.35 3.05
C GLN A 6 1.90 8.43 1.84
N PHE A 7 1.54 7.15 1.96
CA PHE A 7 1.64 6.18 0.89
C PHE A 7 0.41 6.24 -0.03
N THR A 8 0.58 5.78 -1.27
CA THR A 8 -0.52 5.66 -2.21
C THR A 8 -1.06 4.24 -2.17
N TYR A 9 -2.37 4.12 -1.98
CA TYR A 9 -3.07 2.84 -1.93
C TYR A 9 -3.99 2.69 -3.14
N SER A 10 -4.06 1.48 -3.67
CA SER A 10 -5.02 1.11 -4.70
C SER A 10 -5.65 -0.23 -4.36
N ALA A 11 -6.79 -0.53 -4.97
CA ALA A 11 -7.44 -1.83 -4.84
C ALA A 11 -7.88 -2.30 -6.23
N VAL A 12 -7.53 -3.54 -6.55
CA VAL A 12 -7.84 -4.20 -7.83
C VAL A 12 -8.67 -5.45 -7.57
N TRP A 13 -9.54 -5.81 -8.50
CA TRP A 13 -10.33 -7.03 -8.41
C TRP A 13 -9.52 -8.23 -8.92
N SER A 14 -9.44 -9.31 -8.13
CA SER A 14 -8.91 -10.60 -8.55
C SER A 14 -10.04 -11.53 -8.97
N GLU A 15 -10.12 -11.85 -10.27
CA GLU A 15 -11.08 -12.86 -10.73
C GLU A 15 -10.74 -14.28 -10.24
N ALA A 16 -9.47 -14.57 -9.97
CA ALA A 16 -9.03 -15.88 -9.49
C ALA A 16 -9.52 -16.15 -8.05
N ASP A 17 -9.43 -15.13 -7.20
CA ASP A 17 -9.75 -15.23 -5.77
C ASP A 17 -11.18 -14.76 -5.46
N GLN A 18 -11.85 -14.10 -6.40
CA GLN A 18 -13.14 -13.44 -6.20
C GLN A 18 -13.10 -12.43 -5.05
N GLU A 19 -11.96 -11.75 -4.93
CA GLU A 19 -11.67 -10.79 -3.85
C GLU A 19 -11.00 -9.54 -4.39
N TRP A 20 -11.09 -8.47 -3.60
CA TRP A 20 -10.34 -7.24 -3.81
C TRP A 20 -8.95 -7.37 -3.20
N VAL A 21 -7.93 -7.02 -3.99
CA VAL A 21 -6.53 -6.98 -3.59
C VAL A 21 -6.13 -5.52 -3.38
N GLY A 22 -5.90 -5.13 -2.13
CA GLY A 22 -5.30 -3.87 -1.73
C GLY A 22 -3.80 -3.88 -1.96
N LEU A 23 -3.27 -2.78 -2.50
CA LEU A 23 -1.87 -2.62 -2.89
C LEU A 23 -1.34 -1.28 -2.35
N CYS A 24 -0.04 -1.24 -2.03
CA CYS A 24 0.63 -0.03 -1.58
C CYS A 24 1.84 0.30 -2.47
N ASP A 25 1.84 1.49 -3.06
CA ASP A 25 2.98 1.99 -3.82
C ASP A 25 3.99 2.60 -2.84
N GLY A 26 5.18 2.01 -2.75
CA GLY A 26 6.27 2.52 -1.90
C GLY A 26 7.23 1.46 -1.38
N PHE A 27 6.96 0.20 -1.69
CA PHE A 27 7.74 -0.96 -1.27
C PHE A 27 8.26 -1.69 -2.52
N ASP A 28 9.53 -2.11 -2.47
CA ASP A 28 10.14 -2.93 -3.53
C ASP A 28 9.54 -4.35 -3.54
N GLU A 29 9.13 -4.83 -2.37
CA GLU A 29 8.32 -6.05 -2.24
C GLU A 29 6.83 -5.70 -2.28
N ALA A 30 6.09 -6.45 -3.09
CA ALA A 30 4.66 -6.25 -3.25
C ALA A 30 3.92 -6.66 -1.97
N MET A 31 3.62 -5.68 -1.12
CA MET A 31 2.72 -5.86 0.00
C MET A 31 1.27 -5.79 -0.51
N ASN A 32 0.49 -6.83 -0.25
CA ASN A 32 -0.90 -6.90 -0.66
C ASN A 32 -1.80 -7.39 0.48
N TRP A 33 -3.08 -7.04 0.40
CA TRP A 33 -4.11 -7.51 1.31
C TRP A 33 -5.37 -7.91 0.54
N MET A 34 -5.93 -9.07 0.83
CA MET A 34 -7.13 -9.58 0.17
C MET A 34 -8.35 -9.45 1.06
N ALA A 35 -9.46 -8.98 0.49
CA ALA A 35 -10.74 -8.90 1.18
C ALA A 35 -11.91 -8.99 0.20
N PRO A 36 -13.10 -9.47 0.62
CA PRO A 36 -14.28 -9.55 -0.24
C PRO A 36 -14.84 -8.19 -0.65
N ASP A 37 -14.47 -7.11 0.04
CA ASP A 37 -14.92 -5.75 -0.23
C ASP A 37 -13.74 -4.82 -0.54
N ARG A 38 -13.97 -3.86 -1.44
CA ARG A 38 -12.95 -2.92 -1.89
C ARG A 38 -12.43 -2.02 -0.76
N GLN A 39 -13.33 -1.54 0.09
CA GLN A 39 -12.96 -0.69 1.22
C GLN A 39 -12.21 -1.51 2.27
N ALA A 40 -12.67 -2.72 2.56
CA ALA A 40 -11.95 -3.66 3.43
C ALA A 40 -10.54 -3.97 2.92
N ALA A 41 -10.35 -4.10 1.61
CA ALA A 41 -9.04 -4.32 1.01
C ALA A 41 -8.10 -3.13 1.23
N LEU A 42 -8.61 -1.90 1.06
CA LEU A 42 -7.87 -0.65 1.29
C LEU A 42 -7.53 -0.43 2.77
N ASP A 43 -8.49 -0.66 3.65
CA ASP A 43 -8.29 -0.50 5.09
C ASP A 43 -7.30 -1.54 5.62
N GLY A 44 -7.40 -2.78 5.13
CA GLY A 44 -6.47 -3.85 5.46
C GLY A 44 -5.04 -3.54 5.04
N ILE A 45 -4.81 -3.15 3.77
CA ILE A 45 -3.43 -2.82 3.33
C ILE A 45 -2.87 -1.60 4.07
N ARG A 46 -3.71 -0.62 4.44
CA ARG A 46 -3.26 0.54 5.24
C ARG A 46 -2.86 0.12 6.66
N ALA A 47 -3.61 -0.79 7.28
CA ALA A 47 -3.26 -1.33 8.60
C ALA A 47 -1.93 -2.10 8.56
N VAL A 48 -1.75 -3.00 7.59
CA VAL A 48 -0.50 -3.76 7.44
C VAL A 48 0.70 -2.83 7.24
N VAL A 49 0.56 -1.78 6.43
CA VAL A 49 1.63 -0.78 6.28
C VAL A 49 1.92 -0.06 7.60
N GLY A 50 0.90 0.29 8.37
CA GLY A 50 1.08 0.87 9.71
C GLY A 50 1.89 -0.03 10.63
N GLU A 51 1.48 -1.29 10.76
CA GLU A 51 2.17 -2.31 11.56
C GLU A 51 3.61 -2.53 11.10
N PHE A 52 3.86 -2.52 9.79
CA PHE A 52 5.20 -2.66 9.25
C PHE A 52 6.11 -1.46 9.58
N LEU A 53 5.58 -0.23 9.51
CA LEU A 53 6.34 0.96 9.90
C LEU A 53 6.69 0.95 11.40
N GLU A 54 5.75 0.51 12.25
CA GLU A 54 5.99 0.32 13.68
C GLU A 54 7.09 -0.72 13.93
N LEU A 55 7.05 -1.86 13.23
CA LEU A 55 8.12 -2.87 13.30
C LEU A 55 9.49 -2.30 12.89
N LEU A 56 9.56 -1.50 11.82
CA LEU A 56 10.82 -0.87 11.41
C LEU A 56 11.35 0.08 12.49
N ASP A 57 10.46 0.83 13.14
CA ASP A 57 10.83 1.70 14.26
C ASP A 57 11.38 0.91 15.44
N GLU A 58 10.74 -0.20 15.81
CA GLU A 58 11.20 -1.09 16.89
C GLU A 58 12.57 -1.70 16.60
N GLN A 59 12.82 -2.06 15.34
CA GLN A 59 14.09 -2.65 14.90
C GLN A 59 15.17 -1.59 14.60
N GLY A 60 14.83 -0.30 14.61
CA GLY A 60 15.74 0.78 14.22
C GLY A 60 16.15 0.72 12.74
N LEU A 61 15.31 0.13 11.89
CA LEU A 61 15.54 -0.02 10.46
C LEU A 61 15.06 1.23 9.69
N PRO A 62 15.68 1.54 8.53
CA PRO A 62 15.28 2.69 7.73
C PRO A 62 13.88 2.53 7.15
N HIS A 63 13.12 3.63 7.15
CA HIS A 63 11.77 3.69 6.59
C HIS A 63 11.78 3.73 5.05
N PRO A 64 10.81 3.10 4.39
CA PRO A 64 10.59 3.26 2.96
C PRO A 64 10.14 4.68 2.64
N THR A 65 10.41 5.14 1.41
CA THR A 65 10.04 6.48 0.96
C THR A 65 8.62 6.47 0.40
N PRO A 66 7.68 7.28 0.93
CA PRO A 66 6.32 7.31 0.43
C PRO A 66 6.22 7.79 -1.01
N THR A 67 5.43 7.09 -1.84
CA THR A 67 5.27 7.44 -3.27
C THR A 67 4.46 8.72 -3.49
N GLY A 68 3.66 9.18 -2.52
CA GLY A 68 2.94 10.46 -2.59
C GLY A 68 3.84 11.69 -2.76
N ALA A 69 5.15 11.57 -2.48
CA ALA A 69 6.15 12.59 -2.76
C ALA A 69 6.63 12.60 -4.24
N ARG A 70 6.43 11.51 -4.99
CA ARG A 70 6.72 11.44 -6.43
C ARG A 70 5.50 11.99 -7.18
N ARG A 71 5.62 13.21 -7.74
CA ARG A 71 4.64 13.77 -8.67
C ARG A 71 4.28 12.71 -9.71
N ARG A 72 3.02 12.27 -9.74
CA ARG A 72 2.51 11.44 -10.83
C ARG A 72 2.56 12.26 -12.12
N GLY A 73 3.64 12.10 -12.89
CA GLY A 73 3.61 12.31 -14.32
C GLY A 73 2.85 11.15 -14.95
N HIS A 74 1.51 11.13 -14.79
CA HIS A 74 0.69 10.23 -15.58
C HIS A 74 0.55 10.86 -16.96
N SER A 75 1.30 10.31 -17.91
CA SER A 75 1.04 10.45 -19.34
C SER A 75 -0.40 10.00 -19.60
N PRO A 76 -1.23 10.75 -20.35
CA PRO A 76 -2.46 10.20 -20.88
C PRO A 76 -2.04 9.22 -21.98
N ASP A 77 -2.23 7.93 -21.77
CA ASP A 77 -2.05 6.93 -22.82
C ASP A 77 -3.40 6.72 -23.55
N PRO A 78 -3.39 6.24 -24.79
CA PRO A 78 -3.43 7.02 -26.02
C PRO A 78 -4.83 7.13 -26.68
#